data_AF-A0A7D9CXE1-F1
#
_entry.id   AF-A0A7D9CXE1-F1
#
_cell.length_a   1.000
_cell.length_b   1.000
_cell.length_c   1.000
_cell.angle_alpha   90.00
_cell.angle_beta   90.00
_cell.angle_gamma   90.00
#
_symmetry.space_group_name_H-M   'P 1'
#
loop_
_entity.id
_entity.type
_entity.pdbx_description
1 polymer ?
#
loop_
_entity_poly.entity_id
_entity_poly.type
_entity_poly.pdbx_seq_one_letter_code
_entity_poly.pdbx_strand_id
1 'polypeptide(L)'
;MSPILLKGYKHLPVSAVVTVAMIAFSLAGSILNIRSYFLLAFSPFISRWHQWWRLLLFQLQFQNESQLVLGVVLFTFAFKNLERIFGSLKFTQILLLLYFYNAVFLAAILAVLYMFLGINIYIPSGPYGILFGLMYPFKKYTPTVYQVELNFGALNRASDLPDNAADVEGESPDGLNSSSNDDFHLFFGNNTIAMALATILFFSEGVVSSPIACLVGYLVGALLFNDFLPFRDSKFAFLHNFYHKCKQKIPFLRRRYIALGSSTDETKFPVGVARKRRSVQQRVARNS
;
A
#
# COMPACT_ATOMS: atom_id res chain seq x y z
N MET A 1 -23.64 3.27 15.81
CA MET A 1 -22.80 4.09 14.91
C MET A 1 -21.78 3.19 14.23
N SER A 2 -22.04 2.80 12.98
CA SER A 2 -21.05 2.15 12.13
C SER A 2 -19.86 3.10 11.94
N PRO A 3 -18.61 2.63 12.06
CA PRO A 3 -17.45 3.49 11.89
C PRO A 3 -17.46 4.10 10.48
N ILE A 4 -16.98 5.34 10.37
CA ILE A 4 -16.77 6.12 9.12
C ILE A 4 -15.73 5.44 8.17
N LEU A 5 -15.23 4.27 8.57
CA LEU A 5 -14.27 3.49 7.80
C LEU A 5 -14.95 2.76 6.64
N LEU A 6 -14.36 2.88 5.46
CA LEU A 6 -14.73 2.14 4.26
C LEU A 6 -14.89 0.64 4.59
N LYS A 7 -15.97 -0.02 4.13
CA LYS A 7 -16.29 -1.44 4.43
C LYS A 7 -15.11 -2.40 4.21
N GLY A 8 -14.14 -2.03 3.38
CA GLY A 8 -12.92 -2.78 3.08
C GLY A 8 -11.87 -2.88 4.20
N TYR A 9 -11.94 -2.09 5.27
CA TYR A 9 -10.99 -2.12 6.40
C TYR A 9 -11.34 -3.16 7.47
N LYS A 10 -12.30 -4.04 7.18
CA LYS A 10 -12.75 -5.10 8.09
C LYS A 10 -11.53 -6.00 8.45
N HIS A 11 -11.04 -5.89 9.69
CA HIS A 11 -9.86 -6.60 10.24
C HIS A 11 -8.46 -6.05 9.85
N LEU A 12 -8.35 -4.81 9.35
CA LEU A 12 -7.06 -4.18 9.01
C LEU A 12 -6.84 -2.89 9.82
N PRO A 13 -6.45 -3.01 11.10
CA PRO A 13 -6.34 -1.86 11.99
C PRO A 13 -5.19 -0.92 11.61
N VAL A 14 -4.07 -1.44 11.09
CA VAL A 14 -2.88 -0.61 10.84
C VAL A 14 -3.13 0.27 9.63
N SER A 15 -3.61 -0.30 8.52
CA SER A 15 -3.92 0.50 7.35
C SER A 15 -4.99 1.55 7.66
N ALA A 16 -6.01 1.23 8.46
CA ALA A 16 -7.03 2.21 8.85
C ALA A 16 -6.42 3.39 9.63
N VAL A 17 -5.56 3.11 10.61
CA VAL A 17 -4.90 4.16 11.41
C VAL A 17 -3.97 5.01 10.56
N VAL A 18 -3.17 4.40 9.67
CA VAL A 18 -2.26 5.13 8.78
C VAL A 18 -3.02 6.02 7.82
N THR A 19 -4.10 5.53 7.21
CA THR A 19 -4.94 6.35 6.31
C THR A 19 -5.54 7.54 7.04
N VAL A 20 -6.10 7.33 8.25
CA VAL A 20 -6.64 8.41 9.07
C VAL A 20 -5.54 9.38 9.50
N ALA A 21 -4.36 8.89 9.84
CA ALA A 21 -3.21 9.71 10.21
C ALA A 21 -2.75 10.60 9.04
N MET A 22 -2.63 10.05 7.82
CA MET A 22 -2.26 10.84 6.64
C MET A 22 -3.25 11.99 6.38
N ILE A 23 -4.55 11.71 6.47
CA ILE A 23 -5.60 12.73 6.32
C ILE A 23 -5.51 13.76 7.46
N ALA A 24 -5.36 13.30 8.71
CA ALA A 24 -5.30 14.18 9.88
C ALA A 24 -4.06 15.09 9.86
N PHE A 25 -2.88 14.56 9.49
CA PHE A 25 -1.66 15.34 9.37
C PHE A 25 -1.75 16.38 8.26
N SER A 26 -2.32 16.03 7.10
CA SER A 26 -2.54 17.00 6.02
C SER A 26 -3.50 18.10 6.43
N LEU A 27 -4.61 17.74 7.07
CA LEU A 27 -5.61 18.70 7.54
C LEU A 27 -5.02 19.61 8.63
N ALA A 28 -4.31 19.04 9.61
CA ALA A 28 -3.64 19.80 10.65
C ALA A 28 -2.60 20.76 10.07
N GLY A 29 -1.81 20.32 9.10
CA GLY A 29 -0.85 21.15 8.40
C GLY A 29 -1.49 22.32 7.64
N SER A 30 -2.66 22.11 7.03
CA SER A 30 -3.45 23.16 6.39
C SER A 30 -4.02 24.16 7.40
N ILE A 31 -4.61 23.68 8.49
CA ILE A 31 -5.23 24.55 9.51
C ILE A 31 -4.18 25.40 10.24
N LEU A 32 -3.04 24.81 10.57
CA LEU A 32 -1.97 25.48 11.29
C LEU A 32 -1.09 26.35 10.36
N ASN A 33 -1.33 26.30 9.04
CA ASN A 33 -0.53 26.98 8.02
C ASN A 33 0.98 26.69 8.10
N ILE A 34 1.34 25.44 8.50
CA ILE A 34 2.72 25.00 8.73
C ILE A 34 3.34 24.43 7.44
N ARG A 35 2.64 24.45 6.30
CA ARG A 35 3.09 23.87 5.00
C ARG A 35 4.54 24.22 4.65
N SER A 36 4.93 25.48 4.84
CA SER A 36 6.27 25.98 4.54
C SER A 36 7.38 25.31 5.38
N TYR A 37 7.06 24.75 6.55
CA TYR A 37 8.03 24.07 7.41
C TYR A 37 8.34 22.64 6.96
N PHE A 38 7.56 22.05 6.05
CA PHE A 38 7.77 20.67 5.60
C PHE A 38 8.59 20.52 4.32
N LEU A 39 8.82 21.61 3.60
CA LEU A 39 9.70 21.63 2.42
C LEU A 39 11.11 21.22 2.81
N LEU A 40 11.73 20.28 2.09
CA LEU A 40 13.10 19.85 2.39
C LEU A 40 14.06 20.38 1.31
N ALA A 41 15.06 21.16 1.75
CA ALA A 41 16.17 21.62 0.92
C ALA A 41 17.46 21.51 1.72
N PHE A 42 18.55 21.11 1.06
CA PHE A 42 19.83 20.86 1.73
C PHE A 42 20.48 22.16 2.24
N SER A 43 20.50 23.19 1.39
CA SER A 43 20.89 24.56 1.74
C SER A 43 19.63 25.44 1.75
N PRO A 44 19.34 26.29 2.75
CA PRO A 44 20.12 26.63 3.95
C PRO A 44 19.91 25.72 5.17
N PHE A 45 18.90 24.85 5.20
CA PHE A 45 18.37 24.28 6.46
C PHE A 45 19.27 23.24 7.15
N ILE A 46 19.83 22.29 6.39
CA ILE A 46 20.68 21.25 6.98
C ILE A 46 22.08 21.80 7.21
N SER A 47 22.67 22.43 6.20
CA SER A 47 24.06 22.87 6.24
C SER A 47 24.30 24.05 7.22
N ARG A 48 23.40 25.03 7.30
CA ARG A 48 23.61 26.23 8.14
C ARG A 48 22.94 26.12 9.51
N TRP A 49 21.73 25.54 9.59
CA TRP A 49 20.90 25.59 10.80
C TRP A 49 20.76 24.25 11.55
N HIS A 50 21.32 23.15 11.02
CA HIS A 50 21.28 21.82 11.66
C HIS A 50 19.86 21.38 12.10
N GLN A 51 18.84 21.71 11.31
CA GLN A 51 17.43 21.41 11.64
C GLN A 51 17.06 19.97 11.27
N TRP A 52 17.62 19.00 11.99
CA TRP A 52 17.42 17.55 11.74
C TRP A 52 15.97 17.10 11.92
N TRP A 53 15.17 17.78 12.76
CA TRP A 53 13.74 17.46 12.92
C TRP A 53 12.96 17.54 11.61
N ARG A 54 13.43 18.34 10.66
CA ARG A 54 12.79 18.50 9.35
C ARG A 54 12.84 17.21 8.53
N LEU A 55 13.88 16.38 8.72
CA LEU A 55 14.00 15.06 8.11
C LEU A 55 12.96 14.06 8.61
N LEU A 56 12.41 14.26 9.81
CA LEU A 56 11.32 13.42 10.30
C LEU A 56 9.97 13.98 9.82
N LEU A 57 9.81 15.30 9.88
CA LEU A 57 8.52 15.92 9.57
C LEU A 57 8.14 15.87 8.08
N PHE A 58 9.09 15.94 7.14
CA PHE A 58 8.77 16.00 5.70
C PHE A 58 7.97 14.80 5.16
N GLN A 59 8.05 13.65 5.84
CA GLN A 59 7.35 12.44 5.40
C GLN A 59 5.90 12.38 5.88
N LEU A 60 5.50 13.21 6.85
CA LEU A 60 4.19 13.11 7.51
C LEU A 60 3.08 13.83 6.75
N GLN A 61 3.42 14.78 5.88
CA GLN A 61 2.45 15.64 5.20
C GLN A 61 2.73 15.75 3.71
N PHE A 62 1.68 15.68 2.88
CA PHE A 62 1.77 16.02 1.45
C PHE A 62 1.75 17.53 1.23
N GLN A 63 2.48 17.97 0.22
CA GLN A 63 2.48 19.36 -0.22
C GLN A 63 1.16 19.76 -0.86
N ASN A 64 0.62 18.93 -1.76
CA ASN A 64 -0.65 19.19 -2.46
C ASN A 64 -1.76 18.23 -2.02
N GLU A 65 -2.98 18.75 -1.94
CA GLU A 65 -4.16 17.96 -1.58
C GLU A 65 -4.49 16.90 -2.65
N SER A 66 -4.15 17.15 -3.93
CA SER A 66 -4.27 16.15 -5.00
C SER A 66 -3.39 14.93 -4.74
N GLN A 67 -2.16 15.14 -4.27
CA GLN A 67 -1.22 14.07 -3.91
C GLN A 67 -1.67 13.31 -2.66
N LEU A 68 -2.27 14.01 -1.69
CA LEU A 68 -2.89 13.38 -0.53
C LEU A 68 -3.96 12.38 -0.99
N VAL A 69 -4.87 12.81 -1.87
CA VAL A 69 -5.94 11.93 -2.39
C VAL A 69 -5.32 10.73 -3.12
N LEU A 70 -4.36 10.96 -4.03
CA LEU A 70 -3.69 9.89 -4.76
C LEU A 70 -2.97 8.91 -3.81
N GLY A 71 -2.24 9.41 -2.82
CA GLY A 71 -1.53 8.60 -1.84
C GLY A 71 -2.47 7.78 -0.94
N VAL A 72 -3.56 8.39 -0.46
CA VAL A 72 -4.59 7.73 0.35
C VAL A 72 -5.32 6.63 -0.43
N VAL A 73 -5.69 6.92 -1.68
CA VAL A 73 -6.32 5.97 -2.59
C VAL A 73 -5.36 4.80 -2.85
N LEU A 74 -4.11 5.11 -3.21
CA LEU A 74 -3.08 4.10 -3.44
C LEU A 74 -2.87 3.20 -2.22
N PHE A 75 -2.78 3.80 -1.03
CA PHE A 75 -2.61 3.08 0.22
C PHE A 75 -3.80 2.16 0.53
N THR A 76 -5.02 2.63 0.30
CA THR A 76 -6.26 1.86 0.54
C THR A 76 -6.44 0.68 -0.43
N PHE A 77 -6.05 0.85 -1.69
CA PHE A 77 -6.19 -0.16 -2.73
C PHE A 77 -5.05 -1.19 -2.72
N ALA A 78 -3.80 -0.72 -2.71
CA ALA A 78 -2.62 -1.58 -2.85
C ALA A 78 -2.14 -2.14 -1.50
N PHE A 79 -1.79 -1.25 -0.57
CA PHE A 79 -1.04 -1.65 0.65
C PHE A 79 -1.88 -2.33 1.71
N LYS A 80 -3.20 -2.15 1.68
CA LYS A 80 -4.14 -2.95 2.47
C LYS A 80 -3.98 -4.46 2.21
N ASN A 81 -3.66 -4.86 0.98
CA ASN A 81 -3.45 -6.28 0.67
C ASN A 81 -2.15 -6.80 1.30
N LEU A 82 -1.12 -5.97 1.42
CA LEU A 82 0.12 -6.31 2.10
C LEU A 82 -0.08 -6.56 3.60
N GLU A 83 -0.92 -5.76 4.28
CA GLU A 83 -1.23 -6.01 5.69
C GLU A 83 -1.89 -7.39 5.90
N ARG A 84 -2.69 -7.86 4.94
CA ARG A 84 -3.31 -9.21 5.02
C ARG A 84 -2.28 -10.32 4.89
N ILE A 85 -1.28 -10.15 4.03
CA ILE A 85 -0.25 -11.15 3.74
C ILE A 85 0.75 -11.22 4.90
N PHE A 86 1.25 -10.07 5.37
CA PHE A 86 2.29 -10.03 6.42
C PHE A 86 1.74 -10.09 7.84
N GLY A 87 0.47 -9.71 8.03
CA GLY A 87 -0.13 -9.48 9.34
C GLY A 87 0.19 -8.09 9.90
N SER A 88 -0.69 -7.57 10.75
CA SER A 88 -0.64 -6.19 11.25
C SER A 88 0.67 -5.82 11.96
N LEU A 89 1.21 -6.68 12.82
CA LEU A 89 2.40 -6.36 13.63
C LEU A 89 3.65 -6.21 12.73
N LYS A 90 3.89 -7.20 11.86
CA LYS A 90 5.02 -7.16 10.92
C LYS A 90 4.87 -5.99 9.94
N PHE A 91 3.65 -5.71 9.49
CA PHE A 91 3.39 -4.58 8.61
C PHE A 91 3.72 -3.23 9.27
N THR A 92 3.37 -3.03 10.54
CA THR A 92 3.77 -1.82 11.29
C THR A 92 5.29 -1.70 11.41
N GLN A 93 5.99 -2.81 11.66
CA GLN A 93 7.45 -2.82 11.73
C GLN A 93 8.07 -2.40 10.39
N ILE A 94 7.58 -2.95 9.28
CA ILE A 94 8.05 -2.60 7.92
C ILE A 94 7.82 -1.10 7.66
N LEU A 95 6.65 -0.57 8.02
CA LEU A 95 6.36 0.87 7.86
C LEU A 95 7.30 1.75 8.67
N LEU A 96 7.54 1.42 9.94
CA LEU A 96 8.44 2.18 10.81
C LEU A 96 9.88 2.17 10.29
N LEU A 97 10.32 1.00 9.85
CA LEU A 97 11.67 0.79 9.35
C LEU A 97 11.88 1.54 8.03
N LEU A 98 10.88 1.49 7.15
CA LEU A 98 10.90 2.25 5.90
C LEU A 98 10.86 3.77 6.13
N TYR A 99 10.10 4.23 7.13
CA TYR A 99 10.08 5.65 7.52
C TYR A 99 11.48 6.13 7.96
N PHE A 100 12.16 5.37 8.81
CA PHE A 100 13.50 5.72 9.28
C PHE A 100 14.55 5.64 8.16
N TYR A 101 14.56 4.55 7.39
CA TYR A 101 15.53 4.40 6.30
C TYR A 101 15.34 5.44 5.20
N ASN A 102 14.10 5.78 4.85
CA ASN A 102 13.87 6.87 3.88
C ASN A 102 14.42 8.20 4.37
N ALA A 103 14.29 8.53 5.66
CA ALA A 103 14.84 9.77 6.20
C ALA A 103 16.37 9.82 6.03
N VAL A 104 17.05 8.72 6.37
CA VAL A 104 18.51 8.61 6.30
C VAL A 104 19.01 8.60 4.86
N PHE A 105 18.43 7.78 3.98
CA PHE A 105 18.84 7.69 2.58
C PHE A 105 18.63 8.99 1.82
N LEU A 106 17.49 9.66 2.04
CA LEU A 106 17.21 10.93 1.38
C LEU A 106 18.17 12.02 1.86
N ALA A 107 18.49 12.07 3.15
CA ALA A 107 19.49 12.97 3.70
C ALA A 107 20.88 12.69 3.11
N ALA A 108 21.27 11.43 2.99
CA ALA A 108 22.54 11.02 2.40
C ALA A 108 22.64 11.44 0.93
N ILE A 109 21.60 11.20 0.14
CA ILE A 109 21.58 11.56 -1.29
C ILE A 109 21.59 13.07 -1.49
N LEU A 110 20.86 13.83 -0.68
CA LEU A 110 20.95 15.29 -0.69
C LEU A 110 22.35 15.80 -0.34
N ALA A 111 23.00 15.19 0.66
CA ALA A 111 24.35 15.57 1.08
C ALA A 111 25.39 15.27 -0.02
N VAL A 112 25.32 14.08 -0.63
CA VAL A 112 26.15 13.68 -1.76
C VAL A 112 25.91 14.64 -2.94
N LEU A 113 24.66 14.89 -3.31
CA LEU A 113 24.37 15.75 -4.46
C LEU A 113 24.88 17.18 -4.26
N TYR A 114 24.75 17.71 -3.05
CA TYR A 114 25.30 19.03 -2.73
C TYR A 114 26.83 19.04 -2.76
N MET A 115 27.48 18.03 -2.18
CA MET A 115 28.95 17.95 -2.10
C MET A 115 29.60 17.73 -3.48
N PHE A 116 29.00 16.90 -4.33
CA PHE A 116 29.57 16.55 -5.64
C PHE A 116 29.14 17.51 -6.76
N LEU A 117 27.89 17.95 -6.76
CA LEU A 117 27.31 18.70 -7.88
C LEU A 117 27.06 20.17 -7.55
N GLY A 118 27.06 20.56 -6.26
CA GLY A 118 26.75 21.93 -5.84
C GLY A 118 25.30 22.36 -6.13
N ILE A 119 24.45 21.44 -6.60
CA ILE A 119 23.06 21.73 -6.97
C ILE A 119 22.18 21.60 -5.73
N ASN A 120 21.43 22.66 -5.43
CA ASN A 120 20.43 22.65 -4.38
C ASN A 120 19.07 22.24 -4.95
N ILE A 121 18.75 20.95 -4.88
CA ILE A 121 17.45 20.43 -5.30
C ILE A 121 16.47 20.52 -4.13
N TYR A 122 15.28 21.05 -4.42
CA TYR A 122 14.15 21.04 -3.52
C TYR A 122 13.42 19.71 -3.63
N ILE A 123 13.21 19.03 -2.50
CA ILE A 123 12.41 17.80 -2.44
C ILE A 123 11.01 18.14 -1.91
N PRO A 124 9.96 17.73 -2.63
CA PRO A 124 8.59 17.94 -2.18
C PRO A 124 8.32 17.21 -0.87
N SER A 125 7.49 17.83 -0.03
CA SER A 125 7.00 17.20 1.19
C SER A 125 6.01 16.08 0.84
N GLY A 126 6.21 14.91 1.43
CA GLY A 126 5.28 13.80 1.31
C GLY A 126 5.91 12.44 1.63
N PRO A 127 5.09 11.46 2.04
CA PRO A 127 5.51 10.07 2.25
C PRO A 127 5.80 9.32 0.93
N TYR A 128 6.32 9.98 -0.10
CA TYR A 128 6.65 9.37 -1.40
C TYR A 128 7.57 8.17 -1.23
N GLY A 129 8.65 8.35 -0.45
CA GLY A 129 9.60 7.27 -0.20
C GLY A 129 8.93 6.04 0.42
N ILE A 130 7.95 6.25 1.31
CA ILE A 130 7.24 5.16 1.99
C ILE A 130 6.30 4.45 1.01
N LEU A 131 5.54 5.21 0.22
CA LEU A 131 4.62 4.62 -0.77
C LEU A 131 5.38 3.81 -1.83
N PHE A 132 6.47 4.34 -2.38
CA PHE A 132 7.27 3.64 -3.38
C PHE A 132 8.08 2.49 -2.79
N GLY A 133 8.52 2.58 -1.53
CA GLY A 133 9.14 1.45 -0.85
C GLY A 133 8.17 0.29 -0.59
N LEU A 134 6.88 0.58 -0.35
CA LEU A 134 5.83 -0.47 -0.28
C LEU A 134 5.41 -0.98 -1.67
N MET A 135 5.70 -0.25 -2.75
CA MET A 135 5.41 -0.77 -4.10
C MET A 135 6.27 -1.97 -4.47
N TYR A 136 7.51 -2.02 -3.99
CA TYR A 136 8.39 -3.17 -4.21
C TYR A 136 7.77 -4.50 -3.72
N PRO A 137 7.37 -4.66 -2.43
CA PRO A 137 6.72 -5.87 -1.96
C PRO A 137 5.32 -6.04 -2.56
N PHE A 138 4.60 -4.96 -2.87
CA PHE A 138 3.30 -5.06 -3.55
C PHE A 138 3.42 -5.83 -4.87
N LYS A 139 4.41 -5.48 -5.70
CA LYS A 139 4.67 -6.16 -6.98
C LYS A 139 5.10 -7.62 -6.80
N LYS A 140 5.87 -7.92 -5.74
CA LYS A 140 6.44 -9.27 -5.52
C LYS A 140 5.45 -10.27 -4.91
N TYR A 141 4.62 -9.83 -3.97
CA TYR A 141 3.80 -10.73 -3.15
C TYR A 141 2.31 -10.75 -3.52
N THR A 142 1.82 -9.78 -4.30
CA THR A 142 0.40 -9.70 -4.62
C THR A 142 0.08 -10.50 -5.89
N PRO A 143 -0.70 -11.60 -5.79
CA PRO A 143 -1.12 -12.34 -6.98
C PRO A 143 -2.10 -11.50 -7.81
N THR A 144 -1.96 -11.57 -9.14
CA THR A 144 -2.91 -10.97 -10.08
C THR A 144 -4.15 -11.86 -10.17
N VAL A 145 -5.27 -11.40 -9.60
CA VAL A 145 -6.55 -12.17 -9.58
C VAL A 145 -7.28 -12.09 -10.92
N TYR A 146 -7.21 -10.94 -11.57
CA TYR A 146 -7.85 -10.69 -12.87
C TYR A 146 -6.81 -10.12 -13.82
N GLN A 147 -6.85 -10.58 -15.06
CA GLN A 147 -6.07 -10.07 -16.17
C GLN A 147 -7.02 -9.98 -17.37
N VAL A 148 -7.18 -8.79 -17.92
CA VAL A 148 -7.89 -8.55 -19.17
C VAL A 148 -6.82 -8.34 -20.23
N GLU A 149 -6.84 -9.16 -21.26
CA GLU A 149 -5.94 -9.05 -22.40
C GLU A 149 -6.63 -8.22 -23.47
N LEU A 150 -6.06 -7.06 -23.79
CA LEU A 150 -6.49 -6.29 -24.96
C LEU A 150 -5.50 -6.56 -26.08
N ASN A 151 -5.98 -7.20 -27.15
CA ASN A 151 -5.23 -7.37 -28.38
C ASN A 151 -5.56 -6.21 -29.34
N PHE A 152 -4.59 -5.32 -29.54
CA PHE A 152 -4.74 -4.19 -30.47
C PHE A 152 -4.40 -4.53 -31.93
N GLY A 153 -3.80 -5.69 -32.20
CA GLY A 153 -3.51 -6.16 -33.55
C GLY A 153 -4.78 -6.41 -34.38
N ALA A 154 -5.87 -6.83 -33.73
CA ALA A 154 -7.17 -7.00 -34.37
C ALA A 154 -7.86 -5.69 -34.77
N LEU A 155 -7.55 -4.57 -34.10
CA LEU A 155 -8.13 -3.26 -34.42
C LEU A 155 -7.54 -2.70 -35.72
N ASN A 156 -6.23 -2.88 -35.93
CA ASN A 156 -5.56 -2.53 -37.20
C ASN A 156 -6.11 -3.36 -38.37
N ARG A 157 -6.48 -4.63 -38.11
CA ARG A 157 -7.06 -5.52 -39.12
C ARG A 157 -8.49 -5.14 -39.52
N ALA A 158 -9.23 -4.44 -38.64
CA ALA A 158 -10.57 -3.94 -38.94
C ALA A 158 -10.57 -2.64 -39.76
N SER A 159 -9.43 -1.94 -39.89
CA SER A 159 -9.26 -0.82 -40.82
C SER A 159 -8.82 -1.25 -42.23
N ASP A 160 -8.36 -2.49 -42.40
CA ASP A 160 -7.91 -3.03 -43.70
C ASP A 160 -9.05 -3.70 -44.50
N LEU A 161 -10.30 -3.35 -44.21
CA LEU A 161 -11.46 -3.80 -44.99
C LEU A 161 -11.46 -2.99 -46.29
N PRO A 162 -11.16 -3.58 -47.46
CA PRO A 162 -11.25 -2.86 -48.71
C PRO A 162 -12.73 -2.68 -49.02
N ASP A 163 -13.18 -1.44 -49.16
CA ASP A 163 -14.55 -1.06 -49.57
C ASP A 163 -14.88 -1.45 -51.03
N ASN A 164 -14.30 -2.52 -51.58
CA ASN A 164 -14.53 -2.96 -52.95
C ASN A 164 -15.09 -4.37 -52.96
N ALA A 165 -16.41 -4.44 -53.08
CA ALA A 165 -17.09 -5.60 -53.62
C ALA A 165 -16.61 -5.87 -55.05
N ALA A 166 -16.02 -7.03 -55.28
CA ALA A 166 -16.27 -7.91 -56.42
C ALA A 166 -15.21 -9.03 -56.42
N ASP A 167 -15.71 -10.26 -56.36
CA ASP A 167 -15.26 -11.45 -57.08
C ASP A 167 -13.75 -11.66 -57.30
N VAL A 168 -13.25 -12.80 -56.83
CA VAL A 168 -12.55 -13.82 -57.65
C VAL A 168 -11.96 -14.89 -56.71
N GLU A 169 -12.45 -16.12 -56.88
CA GLU A 169 -11.78 -17.34 -56.43
C GLU A 169 -10.41 -17.43 -57.10
N GLY A 170 -9.34 -17.65 -56.33
CA GLY A 170 -8.00 -17.76 -56.89
C GLY A 170 -6.96 -18.20 -55.87
N GLU A 171 -6.41 -19.38 -56.15
CA GLU A 171 -5.35 -20.14 -55.51
C GLU A 171 -4.14 -19.36 -54.97
N SER A 172 -3.52 -19.91 -53.91
CA SER A 172 -2.24 -19.47 -53.32
C SER A 172 -1.10 -19.41 -54.34
N PRO A 173 -0.10 -18.54 -54.10
CA PRO A 173 1.21 -19.15 -53.84
C PRO A 173 2.03 -18.45 -52.73
N ASP A 174 2.99 -19.22 -52.25
CA ASP A 174 3.98 -18.90 -51.22
C ASP A 174 4.64 -17.52 -51.36
N GLY A 175 4.65 -16.79 -50.24
CA GLY A 175 5.47 -15.60 -50.05
C GLY A 175 5.72 -15.38 -48.58
N LEU A 176 6.97 -15.58 -48.14
CA LEU A 176 7.47 -15.18 -46.83
C LEU A 176 7.29 -13.65 -46.67
N ASN A 177 6.13 -13.22 -46.20
CA ASN A 177 5.98 -11.93 -45.55
C ASN A 177 5.91 -12.19 -44.05
N SER A 178 7.10 -12.38 -43.47
CA SER A 178 7.36 -12.15 -42.05
C SER A 178 7.20 -10.66 -41.76
N SER A 179 5.99 -10.12 -41.92
CA SER A 179 5.62 -8.92 -41.19
C SER A 179 5.37 -9.41 -39.78
N SER A 180 6.40 -9.30 -38.93
CA SER A 180 6.23 -9.29 -37.48
C SER A 180 5.29 -8.14 -37.14
N ASN A 181 4.00 -8.35 -37.37
CA ASN A 181 2.95 -7.59 -36.73
C ASN A 181 3.01 -8.07 -35.29
N ASP A 182 3.88 -7.43 -34.53
CA ASP A 182 3.96 -7.62 -33.09
C ASP A 182 2.58 -7.28 -32.55
N ASP A 183 1.76 -8.32 -32.35
CA ASP A 183 0.44 -8.19 -31.75
C ASP A 183 0.66 -7.56 -30.36
N PHE A 184 0.35 -6.26 -30.24
CA PHE A 184 0.50 -5.55 -28.99
C PHE A 184 -0.54 -6.06 -28.00
N HIS A 185 -0.13 -7.00 -27.16
CA HIS A 185 -0.93 -7.52 -26.05
C HIS A 185 -0.71 -6.66 -24.81
N LEU A 186 -1.76 -5.93 -24.39
CA LEU A 186 -1.74 -5.15 -23.16
C LEU A 186 -2.52 -5.89 -22.06
N PHE A 187 -1.83 -6.27 -20.99
CA PHE A 187 -2.42 -6.95 -19.84
C PHE A 187 -2.93 -5.92 -18.81
N PHE A 188 -4.25 -5.70 -18.76
CA PHE A 188 -4.90 -4.91 -17.73
C PHE A 188 -5.31 -5.80 -16.55
N GLY A 189 -4.46 -5.87 -15.52
CA GLY A 189 -4.77 -6.59 -14.29
C GLY A 189 -5.21 -5.70 -13.12
N ASN A 190 -5.67 -6.30 -12.02
CA ASN A 190 -6.00 -5.54 -10.80
C ASN A 190 -4.82 -4.68 -10.27
N ASN A 191 -3.59 -5.12 -10.52
CA ASN A 191 -2.38 -4.40 -10.11
C ASN A 191 -2.05 -3.20 -11.02
N THR A 192 -2.63 -3.10 -12.22
CA THR A 192 -2.35 -1.98 -13.14
C THR A 192 -2.92 -0.67 -12.63
N ILE A 193 -4.06 -0.69 -11.93
CA ILE A 193 -4.62 0.51 -11.29
C ILE A 193 -3.64 1.06 -10.25
N ALA A 194 -3.05 0.18 -9.43
CA ALA A 194 -2.07 0.58 -8.44
C ALA A 194 -0.79 1.12 -9.08
N MET A 195 -0.31 0.50 -10.17
CA MET A 195 0.84 0.99 -10.93
C MET A 195 0.55 2.33 -11.62
N ALA A 196 -0.63 2.50 -12.23
CA ALA A 196 -1.04 3.75 -12.86
C ALA A 196 -1.13 4.89 -11.83
N LEU A 197 -1.73 4.64 -10.66
CA LEU A 197 -1.75 5.62 -9.56
C LEU A 197 -0.34 5.99 -9.09
N ALA A 198 0.57 5.03 -8.99
CA ALA A 198 1.96 5.30 -8.66
C ALA A 198 2.66 6.13 -9.73
N THR A 199 2.43 5.84 -11.02
CA THR A 199 2.98 6.62 -12.14
C THR A 199 2.45 8.05 -12.17
N ILE A 200 1.15 8.25 -11.91
CA ILE A 200 0.56 9.58 -11.80
C ILE A 200 1.19 10.34 -10.64
N LEU A 201 1.36 9.68 -9.49
CA LEU A 201 2.01 10.28 -8.32
C LEU A 201 3.48 10.63 -8.60
N PHE A 202 4.20 9.77 -9.33
CA PHE A 202 5.60 9.98 -9.72
C PHE A 202 5.78 11.29 -10.48
N PHE A 203 4.86 11.63 -11.38
CA PHE A 203 4.95 12.82 -12.24
C PHE A 203 4.34 14.09 -11.61
N SER A 204 3.71 14.00 -10.44
CA SER A 204 2.83 15.05 -9.90
C SER A 204 3.50 16.40 -9.57
N GLU A 205 4.79 16.44 -9.23
CA GLU A 205 5.51 17.69 -8.81
C GLU A 205 6.54 18.16 -9.83
N GLY A 206 6.64 17.47 -10.96
CA GLY A 206 7.62 17.76 -12.01
C GLY A 206 8.66 16.66 -12.20
N VAL A 207 9.49 16.85 -13.22
CA VAL A 207 10.38 15.81 -13.78
C VAL A 207 11.63 15.55 -12.95
N VAL A 208 12.00 16.46 -12.04
CA VAL A 208 13.31 16.39 -11.34
C VAL A 208 13.15 16.09 -9.85
N SER A 209 12.22 16.76 -9.15
CA SER A 209 12.15 16.73 -7.69
C SER A 209 11.45 15.49 -7.12
N SER A 210 10.28 15.13 -7.67
CA SER A 210 9.50 13.96 -7.23
C SER A 210 10.18 12.62 -7.55
N PRO A 211 10.75 12.42 -8.77
CA PRO A 211 11.37 11.14 -9.13
C PRO A 211 12.49 10.70 -8.19
N ILE A 212 13.28 11.64 -7.67
CA ILE A 212 14.37 11.33 -6.74
C ILE A 212 13.79 10.69 -5.47
N ALA A 213 12.80 11.32 -4.83
CA ALA A 213 12.20 10.76 -3.61
C ALA A 213 11.54 9.40 -3.86
N CYS A 214 10.90 9.23 -5.03
CA CYS A 214 10.24 7.99 -5.42
C CYS A 214 11.24 6.86 -5.69
N LEU A 215 12.30 7.12 -6.45
CA LEU A 215 13.36 6.16 -6.75
C LEU A 215 14.12 5.74 -5.49
N VAL A 216 14.41 6.70 -4.61
CA VAL A 216 15.03 6.42 -3.31
C VAL A 216 14.12 5.51 -2.48
N GLY A 217 12.83 5.83 -2.41
CA GLY A 217 11.85 4.97 -1.74
C GLY A 217 11.82 3.55 -2.27
N TYR A 218 11.75 3.42 -3.60
CA TYR A 218 11.74 2.13 -4.28
C TYR A 218 13.03 1.34 -4.01
N LEU A 219 14.19 1.99 -4.08
CA LEU A 219 15.49 1.40 -3.78
C LEU A 219 15.58 0.94 -2.33
N VAL A 220 15.17 1.77 -1.36
CA VAL A 220 15.13 1.40 0.06
C VAL A 220 14.20 0.20 0.28
N GLY A 221 13.04 0.18 -0.38
CA GLY A 221 12.14 -0.98 -0.39
C GLY A 221 12.83 -2.24 -0.93
N ALA A 222 13.47 -2.16 -2.08
CA ALA A 222 14.20 -3.27 -2.69
C ALA A 222 15.31 -3.79 -1.77
N LEU A 223 16.10 -2.90 -1.16
CA LEU A 223 17.16 -3.26 -0.21
C LEU A 223 16.60 -3.95 1.04
N LEU A 224 15.48 -3.46 1.56
CA LEU A 224 14.85 -4.02 2.75
C LEU A 224 14.34 -5.45 2.50
N PHE A 225 13.74 -5.71 1.33
CA PHE A 225 13.19 -7.02 1.01
C PHE A 225 14.24 -8.02 0.46
N ASN A 226 15.40 -7.53 0.04
CA ASN A 226 16.55 -8.34 -0.36
C ASN A 226 17.54 -8.60 0.79
N ASP A 227 17.16 -8.34 2.04
CA ASP A 227 17.97 -8.63 3.24
C ASP A 227 19.29 -7.86 3.37
N PHE A 228 19.47 -6.77 2.61
CA PHE A 228 20.67 -5.93 2.71
C PHE A 228 20.66 -5.01 3.95
N LEU A 229 19.48 -4.67 4.47
CA LEU A 229 19.36 -3.76 5.61
C LEU A 229 19.26 -4.54 6.93
N PRO A 230 20.07 -4.17 7.95
CA PRO A 230 19.95 -4.75 9.27
C PRO A 230 18.56 -4.45 9.86
N PHE A 231 18.12 -5.22 10.86
CA PHE A 231 16.87 -5.02 11.62
C PHE A 231 15.55 -5.50 11.01
N ARG A 232 15.51 -6.12 9.82
CA ARG A 232 14.25 -6.71 9.31
C ARG A 232 13.67 -7.77 10.25
N ASP A 233 14.52 -8.63 10.81
CA ASP A 233 14.12 -9.74 11.68
C ASP A 233 14.17 -9.41 13.18
N SER A 234 14.57 -8.20 13.54
CA SER A 234 14.67 -7.79 14.93
C SER A 234 13.28 -7.65 15.54
N LYS A 235 12.99 -8.42 16.59
CA LYS A 235 11.76 -8.26 17.37
C LYS A 235 11.89 -7.00 18.23
N PHE A 236 11.39 -5.87 17.73
CA PHE A 236 11.38 -4.64 18.53
C PHE A 236 10.45 -4.82 19.76
N ALA A 237 11.03 -5.02 20.93
CA ALA A 237 10.29 -5.18 22.19
C ALA A 237 9.38 -3.97 22.48
N PHE A 238 9.84 -2.76 22.11
CA PHE A 238 9.05 -1.54 22.20
C PHE A 238 7.79 -1.59 21.33
N LEU A 239 7.91 -2.08 20.09
CA LEU A 239 6.78 -2.15 19.17
C LEU A 239 5.74 -3.17 19.65
N HIS A 240 6.19 -4.29 20.22
CA HIS A 240 5.30 -5.29 20.81
C HIS A 240 4.52 -4.70 21.99
N ASN A 241 5.20 -3.99 22.90
CA ASN A 241 4.56 -3.31 24.03
C ASN A 241 3.60 -2.22 23.56
N PHE A 242 3.99 -1.40 22.59
CA PHE A 242 3.14 -0.34 22.03
C PHE A 242 1.91 -0.91 21.33
N TYR A 243 2.09 -1.96 20.52
CA TYR A 243 1.00 -2.65 19.84
C TYR A 243 -0.01 -3.24 20.84
N HIS A 244 0.46 -3.90 21.90
CA HIS A 244 -0.43 -4.43 22.94
C HIS A 244 -1.16 -3.31 23.71
N LYS A 245 -0.46 -2.21 24.02
CA LYS A 245 -1.06 -1.04 24.69
C LYS A 245 -2.13 -0.38 23.82
N CYS A 246 -1.88 -0.23 22.52
CA CYS A 246 -2.86 0.27 21.55
C CYS A 246 -4.03 -0.71 21.37
N LYS A 247 -3.77 -2.02 21.27
CA LYS A 247 -4.80 -3.06 21.20
C LYS A 247 -5.71 -3.06 22.43
N GLN A 248 -5.15 -2.78 23.61
CA GLN A 248 -5.89 -2.72 24.88
C GLN A 248 -6.67 -1.41 25.06
N LYS A 249 -6.13 -0.27 24.59
CA LYS A 249 -6.78 1.05 24.71
C LYS A 249 -7.87 1.33 23.68
N ILE A 250 -7.89 0.67 22.53
CA ILE A 250 -8.91 0.94 21.49
C ILE A 250 -10.17 0.08 21.76
N PRO A 251 -11.29 0.66 22.25
CA PRO A 251 -12.50 -0.10 22.63
C PRO A 251 -13.17 -0.82 21.43
N PHE A 252 -12.90 -0.36 20.21
CA PHE A 252 -13.39 -0.94 18.96
C PHE A 252 -12.84 -2.36 18.70
N LEU A 253 -11.59 -2.66 19.09
CA LEU A 253 -11.00 -3.99 18.94
C LEU A 253 -11.52 -4.98 20.00
N ARG A 254 -11.95 -4.47 21.16
CA ARG A 254 -12.46 -5.27 22.30
C ARG A 254 -13.83 -5.88 22.04
N ARG A 255 -14.80 -5.13 21.48
CA ARG A 255 -16.17 -5.63 21.21
C ARG A 255 -16.22 -6.79 20.23
N ARG A 256 -15.22 -6.91 19.35
CA ARG A 256 -15.25 -7.87 18.23
C ARG A 256 -14.47 -9.14 18.50
N TYR A 257 -13.51 -9.11 19.42
CA TYR A 257 -12.89 -10.32 19.95
C TYR A 257 -13.88 -11.13 20.79
N ILE A 258 -14.75 -10.46 21.55
CA ILE A 258 -15.83 -11.10 22.31
C ILE A 258 -16.83 -11.79 21.36
N ALA A 259 -17.13 -11.19 20.20
CA ALA A 259 -18.01 -11.77 19.19
C ALA A 259 -17.38 -12.93 18.38
N LEU A 260 -16.03 -12.99 18.26
CA LEU A 260 -15.32 -14.12 17.63
C LEU A 260 -15.02 -15.25 18.63
N GLY A 261 -14.82 -14.91 19.90
CA GLY A 261 -14.71 -15.88 21.00
C GLY A 261 -16.04 -16.59 21.28
N SER A 262 -17.18 -15.93 21.05
CA SER A 262 -18.50 -16.57 21.17
C SER A 262 -18.85 -17.50 19.99
N SER A 263 -18.28 -17.28 18.80
CA SER A 263 -18.52 -18.16 17.64
C SER A 263 -17.58 -19.37 17.59
N THR A 264 -16.47 -19.36 18.33
CA THR A 264 -15.57 -20.53 18.42
C THR A 264 -15.96 -21.49 19.54
N ASP A 265 -16.80 -21.09 20.50
CA ASP A 265 -17.31 -21.97 21.55
C ASP A 265 -18.49 -22.85 21.09
N GLU A 266 -19.08 -22.60 19.92
CA GLU A 266 -20.16 -23.44 19.35
C GLU A 266 -19.66 -24.65 18.53
N THR A 267 -18.34 -24.87 18.45
CA THR A 267 -17.77 -26.09 17.82
C THR A 267 -17.22 -27.11 18.81
N LYS A 268 -17.50 -26.96 20.11
CA LYS A 268 -17.42 -28.09 21.05
C LYS A 268 -18.72 -28.89 20.95
N PHE A 269 -18.61 -30.08 20.37
CA PHE A 269 -19.56 -31.17 20.54
C PHE A 269 -20.19 -31.15 21.94
N PRO A 270 -21.53 -31.18 22.08
CA PRO A 270 -22.18 -31.12 23.37
C PRO A 270 -22.02 -32.45 24.11
N VAL A 271 -20.88 -32.64 24.77
CA VAL A 271 -20.77 -33.55 25.92
C VAL A 271 -21.39 -32.81 27.10
N GLY A 272 -22.61 -33.17 27.47
CA GLY A 272 -23.15 -32.77 28.76
C GLY A 272 -24.55 -32.16 28.79
N VAL A 273 -25.48 -32.60 27.95
CA VAL A 273 -26.93 -32.44 28.24
C VAL A 273 -27.57 -33.82 28.38
N ALA A 274 -27.03 -34.63 29.29
CA ALA A 274 -27.57 -35.95 29.64
C ALA A 274 -27.84 -36.12 31.14
N ARG A 275 -27.97 -35.02 31.91
CA ARG A 275 -28.20 -35.11 33.37
C ARG A 275 -29.43 -34.37 33.90
N LYS A 276 -30.36 -33.96 33.03
CA LYS A 276 -31.63 -33.33 33.45
C LYS A 276 -32.86 -33.85 32.70
N ARG A 277 -32.84 -35.13 32.30
CA ARG A 277 -34.04 -35.85 31.81
C ARG A 277 -34.29 -37.20 32.49
N ARG A 278 -33.50 -37.59 33.50
CA ARG A 278 -33.77 -38.81 34.31
C ARG A 278 -34.62 -38.56 35.56
N SER A 279 -34.78 -37.32 36.02
CA SER A 279 -35.60 -37.02 37.21
C SER A 279 -37.08 -36.76 36.93
N VAL A 280 -37.51 -36.65 35.66
CA VAL A 280 -38.92 -36.45 35.31
C VAL A 280 -39.61 -37.76 34.88
N GLN A 281 -38.89 -38.71 34.25
CA GLN A 281 -39.47 -40.03 33.96
C GLN A 281 -39.57 -40.97 35.17
N GLN A 282 -38.79 -40.74 36.23
CA GLN A 282 -38.87 -41.57 37.44
C GLN A 282 -40.02 -41.20 38.40
N ARG A 283 -40.75 -40.11 38.13
CA ARG A 283 -41.99 -39.76 38.86
C ARG A 283 -43.27 -40.28 38.21
N VAL A 284 -43.22 -40.72 36.95
CA VAL A 284 -44.41 -41.27 36.26
C VAL A 284 -44.52 -42.79 36.44
N ALA A 285 -43.42 -43.49 36.75
CA ALA A 285 -43.42 -44.94 36.99
C ALA A 285 -43.62 -45.35 38.47
N ARG A 286 -44.06 -44.43 39.35
CA ARG A 286 -44.35 -44.75 40.77
C ARG A 286 -45.80 -44.43 41.17
N ASN A 287 -46.68 -44.17 40.20
CA ASN A 287 -48.10 -43.86 40.46
C ASN A 287 -49.06 -44.58 39.50
N SER A 288 -48.65 -45.78 39.04
CA SER A 288 -49.47 -46.76 38.36
C SER A 288 -49.22 -48.12 39.01
#